data_AF-A0A843HVG4-F1
#
_entry.id   AF-A0A843HVG4-F1
#
_cell.length_a   1.000
_cell.length_b   1.000
_cell.length_c   1.000
_cell.angle_alpha   90.00
_cell.angle_beta   90.00
_cell.angle_gamma   90.00
#
_symmetry.space_group_name_H-M   'P 1'
#
loop_
_entity.id
_entity.type
_entity.pdbx_description
1 polymer ?
#
loop_
_entity_poly.entity_id
_entity_poly.type
_entity_poly.pdbx_seq_one_letter_code
_entity_poly.pdbx_strand_id
1 'polypeptide(L)'
;MNEFQLYSSTYDRKTYLAIWGSSTKHPDCVFCLEHIVKSEQFKLSDYCTFERNLFQFILYCASRLNFDFNAYSLVTYAMQIEEEYFNSLLRS
;
A
#
# COMPACT_ATOMS: atom_id res chain seq x y z
N MET A 1 -15.80 8.42 4.41
CA MET A 1 -14.45 8.59 3.82
C MET A 1 -13.73 7.29 4.10
N ASN A 2 -13.19 6.61 3.09
CA ASN A 2 -12.45 5.37 3.31
C ASN A 2 -11.12 5.72 3.99
N GLU A 3 -10.73 4.94 4.98
CA GLU A 3 -9.46 5.11 5.68
C GLU A 3 -8.49 4.03 5.22
N PHE A 4 -7.29 4.46 4.81
CA PHE A 4 -6.21 3.56 4.42
C PHE A 4 -5.12 3.65 5.46
N GLN A 5 -4.69 2.50 5.97
CA GLN A 5 -3.65 2.43 6.97
C GLN A 5 -2.54 1.52 6.47
N LEU A 6 -1.37 2.11 6.25
CA LEU A 6 -0.13 1.39 6.03
C LEU A 6 0.61 1.28 7.36
N TYR A 7 0.95 0.06 7.78
CA TYR A 7 1.71 -0.17 9.00
C TYR A 7 2.58 -1.41 8.89
N SER A 8 3.65 -1.44 9.67
CA SER A 8 4.52 -2.60 9.80
C SER A 8 4.38 -3.23 11.18
N SER A 9 4.11 -4.53 11.24
CA SER A 9 4.13 -5.28 12.50
C SER A 9 5.58 -5.41 12.97
N THR A 10 5.86 -4.92 14.18
CA THR A 10 7.19 -5.05 14.81
C THR A 10 7.52 -6.49 15.18
N TYR A 11 6.50 -7.29 15.50
CA TYR A 11 6.67 -8.69 15.88
C TYR A 11 7.01 -9.58 14.68
N ASP A 12 6.28 -9.42 13.57
CA ASP A 12 6.46 -10.26 12.38
C ASP A 12 7.36 -9.65 11.31
N ARG A 13 7.79 -8.39 11.48
CA ARG A 13 8.50 -7.59 10.48
C ARG A 13 7.80 -7.60 9.11
N LYS A 14 6.47 -7.51 9.14
CA LYS A 14 5.62 -7.55 7.95
C LYS A 14 4.96 -6.21 7.71
N THR A 15 4.90 -5.79 6.46
CA THR A 15 4.17 -4.59 6.04
C THR A 15 2.76 -4.94 5.56
N TYR A 16 1.79 -4.22 6.11
CA TYR A 16 0.37 -4.40 5.84
C TYR A 16 -0.26 -3.12 5.30
N LEU A 17 -1.20 -3.30 4.39
CA LEU A 17 -2.13 -2.26 3.96
C LEU A 17 -3.54 -2.71 4.36
N ALA A 18 -4.15 -1.98 5.28
CA ALA A 18 -5.53 -2.17 5.70
C ALA A 18 -6.44 -1.11 5.08
N ILE A 19 -7.55 -1.57 4.52
CA ILE A 19 -8.60 -0.73 3.95
C ILE A 19 -9.80 -0.82 4.87
N TRP A 20 -10.22 0.33 5.38
CA TRP A 20 -11.34 0.48 6.30
C TRP A 20 -12.44 1.28 5.62
N GLY A 21 -13.60 0.66 5.42
CA GLY A 21 -14.82 1.32 4.97
C GLY A 21 -15.67 1.77 6.15
N SER A 22 -16.95 1.41 6.15
CA SER A 22 -17.92 1.91 7.15
C SER A 22 -17.86 1.18 8.50
N SER A 23 -17.25 0.00 8.55
CA SER A 23 -17.05 -0.75 9.80
C SER A 23 -15.76 -0.30 10.47
N THR A 24 -15.85 0.21 11.69
CA THR A 24 -14.68 0.64 12.48
C THR A 24 -14.09 -0.48 13.34
N LYS A 25 -14.69 -1.68 13.35
CA LYS A 25 -14.25 -2.80 14.20
C LYS A 25 -13.20 -3.67 13.53
N HIS A 26 -13.32 -3.86 12.22
CA HIS A 26 -12.42 -4.70 11.43
C HIS A 26 -12.21 -4.07 10.05
N PRO A 27 -11.01 -4.20 9.47
CA PRO A 27 -10.75 -3.74 8.12
C PRO A 27 -11.55 -4.59 7.12
N ASP A 28 -12.05 -3.95 6.06
CA ASP A 28 -12.80 -4.64 5.00
C ASP A 28 -11.87 -5.47 4.12
N CYS A 29 -10.63 -5.01 3.93
CA CYS A 29 -9.59 -5.72 3.19
C CYS A 29 -8.23 -5.49 3.85
N VAL A 30 -7.40 -6.53 3.86
CA VAL A 30 -6.01 -6.46 4.34
C VAL A 30 -5.09 -7.13 3.34
N PHE A 31 -4.06 -6.41 2.91
CA PHE A 31 -2.98 -6.93 2.08
C PHE A 31 -1.70 -6.99 2.90
N CYS A 32 -0.92 -8.07 2.74
CA CYS A 32 0.37 -8.26 3.39
C CYS A 32 1.45 -8.39 2.31
N LEU A 33 2.39 -7.44 2.30
CA LEU A 33 3.42 -7.35 1.26
C LEU A 33 4.23 -8.64 1.17
N GLU A 34 4.71 -9.15 2.30
CA GLU A 34 5.58 -10.32 2.35
C GLU A 34 4.86 -11.58 1.89
N HIS A 35 3.56 -11.72 2.19
CA HIS A 35 2.78 -12.86 1.71
C HIS A 35 2.57 -12.81 0.19
N ILE A 36 2.31 -11.62 -0.35
CA ILE A 36 2.11 -11.42 -1.78
C ILE A 36 3.42 -11.64 -2.55
N VAL A 37 4.55 -11.18 -2.00
CA VAL A 37 5.89 -11.44 -2.56
C VAL A 37 6.25 -12.93 -2.51
N LYS A 38 6.01 -13.60 -1.38
CA LYS A 38 6.26 -15.05 -1.23
C LYS A 38 5.39 -15.92 -2.14
N SER A 39 4.22 -15.44 -2.52
CA SER A 39 3.33 -16.12 -3.47
C SER A 39 3.61 -15.75 -4.93
N GLU A 40 4.69 -15.01 -5.19
CA GLU A 40 5.15 -14.58 -6.52
C GLU A 40 4.12 -13.73 -7.30
N GLN A 41 3.11 -13.20 -6.63
CA GLN A 41 2.07 -12.35 -7.24
C GLN A 41 2.55 -10.92 -7.47
N PHE A 42 3.57 -10.49 -6.72
CA PHE A 42 4.22 -9.20 -6.81
C PHE A 42 5.70 -9.38 -6.57
N LYS A 43 6.55 -8.71 -7.35
CA LYS A 43 8.00 -8.79 -7.20
C LYS A 43 8.56 -7.44 -6.83
N LEU A 44 9.34 -7.40 -5.76
CA LEU A 44 10.11 -6.23 -5.38
C LEU A 44 11.24 -6.01 -6.38
N SER A 45 11.49 -4.75 -6.74
CA SER A 45 12.61 -4.36 -7.57
C SER A 45 13.84 -4.12 -6.69
N ASP A 46 14.94 -4.80 -7.01
CA ASP A 46 16.26 -4.59 -6.37
C ASP A 46 16.85 -3.20 -6.69
N TYR A 47 16.34 -2.53 -7.73
CA TYR A 47 16.78 -1.20 -8.16
C TYR A 47 15.98 -0.06 -7.52
N CYS A 48 14.93 -0.38 -6.76
CA CYS A 48 14.05 0.61 -6.14
C CYS A 48 14.27 0.68 -4.63
N THR A 49 14.12 1.88 -4.06
CA THR A 49 14.07 2.03 -2.60
C THR A 49 12.83 1.34 -2.04
N PHE A 50 12.80 1.13 -0.72
CA PHE A 50 11.65 0.53 -0.08
C PHE A 50 10.38 1.36 -0.29
N GLU A 51 10.47 2.69 -0.24
CA GLU A 51 9.36 3.62 -0.46
C GLU A 51 8.77 3.48 -1.87
N ARG A 52 9.62 3.39 -2.90
CA ARG A 52 9.14 3.16 -4.28
C ARG A 52 8.54 1.77 -4.48
N ASN A 53 9.06 0.78 -3.77
CA ASN A 53 8.46 -0.56 -3.76
C ASN A 53 7.10 -0.55 -3.04
N LEU A 54 6.93 0.26 -1.98
CA LEU A 54 5.64 0.45 -1.31
C LEU A 54 4.62 1.13 -2.23
N PHE A 55 5.02 2.15 -2.98
CA PHE A 55 4.16 2.76 -4.00
C PHE A 55 3.63 1.72 -4.99
N GLN A 56 4.53 0.92 -5.59
CA GLN A 56 4.16 -0.15 -6.52
C GLN A 56 3.27 -1.21 -5.87
N PHE A 57 3.53 -1.55 -4.60
CA PHE A 57 2.71 -2.47 -3.83
C PHE A 57 1.28 -1.94 -3.61
N ILE A 58 1.11 -0.66 -3.29
CA ILE A 58 -0.21 -0.05 -3.10
C ILE A 58 -1.00 -0.05 -4.43
N LEU A 59 -0.35 0.25 -5.55
CA LEU A 59 -0.95 0.15 -6.88
C LEU A 59 -1.37 -1.29 -7.21
N TYR A 60 -0.53 -2.27 -6.87
CA TYR A 60 -0.89 -3.67 -6.98
C TYR A 60 -2.17 -3.97 -6.18
N CYS A 61 -2.24 -3.55 -4.92
CA CYS A 61 -3.43 -3.76 -4.08
C CYS A 61 -4.68 -3.12 -4.69
N ALA A 62 -4.57 -1.90 -5.21
CA ALA A 62 -5.68 -1.21 -5.88
C ALA A 62 -6.21 -2.00 -7.09
N SER A 63 -5.31 -2.60 -7.89
CA SER A 63 -5.69 -3.43 -9.04
C SER A 63 -6.46 -4.72 -8.68
N ARG A 64 -6.43 -5.12 -7.40
CA ARG A 64 -7.10 -6.32 -6.87
C ARG A 64 -8.44 -6.02 -6.21
N LEU A 65 -8.83 -4.75 -6.12
CA LEU A 65 -10.11 -4.35 -5.55
C LEU A 65 -11.21 -4.44 -6.61
N ASN A 66 -12.34 -5.04 -6.24
CA ASN A 66 -13.54 -5.09 -7.08
C ASN A 66 -14.43 -3.84 -6.96
N PHE A 67 -14.05 -2.89 -6.10
CA PHE A 67 -14.82 -1.68 -5.83
C PHE A 67 -14.09 -0.46 -6.41
N ASP A 68 -14.58 0.03 -7.56
CA ASP A 68 -13.93 1.10 -8.32
C ASP A 68 -13.61 2.35 -7.49
N PHE A 69 -14.53 2.74 -6.60
CA PHE A 69 -14.31 3.89 -5.71
C PHE A 69 -13.17 3.67 -4.72
N ASN A 70 -13.03 2.47 -4.16
CA ASN A 70 -11.95 2.12 -3.24
C ASN A 70 -10.62 2.02 -4.00
N ALA A 71 -10.63 1.45 -5.20
CA ALA A 71 -9.47 1.41 -6.08
C ALA A 71 -8.97 2.81 -6.42
N TYR A 72 -9.87 3.70 -6.88
CA TYR A 72 -9.55 5.10 -7.18
C TYR A 72 -8.98 5.84 -5.96
N SER A 73 -9.63 5.68 -4.81
CA SER A 73 -9.20 6.33 -3.57
C SER A 73 -7.83 5.82 -3.11
N LEU A 74 -7.55 4.52 -3.29
CA LEU A 74 -6.27 3.93 -2.93
C LEU A 74 -5.15 4.33 -3.90
N VAL A 75 -5.43 4.45 -5.19
CA VAL A 75 -4.49 5.02 -6.17
C VAL A 75 -4.17 6.47 -5.83
N THR A 76 -5.17 7.27 -5.48
CA THR A 76 -4.97 8.66 -5.06
C THR A 76 -4.05 8.74 -3.83
N TYR A 77 -4.26 7.88 -2.85
CA TYR A 77 -3.39 7.75 -1.68
C TYR A 77 -1.95 7.34 -2.05
N ALA A 78 -1.78 6.38 -2.97
CA ALA A 78 -0.46 5.98 -3.46
C ALA A 78 0.28 7.15 -4.13
N MET A 79 -0.42 7.93 -4.95
CA MET A 79 0.15 9.08 -5.65
C MET A 79 0.62 10.17 -4.66
N GLN A 80 -0.12 10.40 -3.58
CA GLN A 80 0.28 11.33 -2.52
C GLN A 80 1.59 10.90 -1.85
N ILE A 81 1.75 9.60 -1.56
CA ILE A 81 3.00 9.05 -1.00
C ILE A 81 4.18 9.26 -1.96
N GLU A 82 3.99 8.97 -3.25
CA GLU A 82 5.06 9.16 -4.25
C GLU A 82 5.42 10.64 -4.41
N GLU A 83 4.44 11.54 -4.37
CA GLU A 83 4.66 12.99 -4.41
C GLU A 83 5.43 13.49 -3.19
N GLU A 84 5.07 13.04 -1.98
CA GLU A 84 5.79 13.36 -0.75
C GLU A 84 7.25 12.87 -0.79
N TYR A 85 7.45 11.63 -1.26
CA TYR A 85 8.79 11.08 -1.46
C TYR A 85 9.59 11.89 -2.47
N PHE A 86 9.02 12.23 -3.63
CA PHE A 86 9.68 13.04 -4.64
C PHE A 86 10.05 14.43 -4.11
N ASN A 87 9.14 15.07 -3.38
CA ASN A 87 9.40 16.36 -2.74
C ASN A 87 10.48 16.27 -1.66
N SER A 88 10.60 15.14 -0.96
CA SER A 88 11.69 14.92 0.01
C SER A 88 13.07 14.89 -0.66
N LEU A 89 13.17 14.29 -1.85
CA LEU A 89 14.41 14.21 -2.63
C LEU A 89 14.85 15.57 -3.19
N LEU A 90 13.90 16.45 -3.52
CA LEU A 90 14.22 17.81 -4.00
C LEU A 90 14.72 18.74 -2.88
N ARG A 91 14.45 18.39 -1.62
CA ARG A 91 14.85 19.17 -0.43
C ARG A 91 16.18 18.71 0.16
N SER A 92 16.70 17.56 -0.26
CA SER A 92 18.00 16.98 0.15
C SER A 92 19.13 17.42 -0.78
#